data_AF-A0A918XN50-F1
#
_entry.id   AF-A0A918XN50-F1
#
_cell.length_a   1.000
_cell.length_b   1.000
_cell.length_c   1.000
_cell.angle_alpha   90.00
_cell.angle_beta   90.00
_cell.angle_gamma   90.00
#
_symmetry.space_group_name_H-M   'P 1'
#
loop_
_entity.id
_entity.type
_entity.pdbx_description
1 polymer ?
#
loop_
_entity_poly.entity_id
_entity_poly.type
_entity_poly.pdbx_seq_one_letter_code
_entity_poly.pdbx_strand_id
1 'polypeptide(L)'
;MSEPTAPPEGTGAPRPIHPDIDWQAQLLADKVLRRVMSLADAAAELSAWQAEALAGHDDWRAVEPRALIVTHMMNKLLARGY
;
A
#
# COMPACT_ATOMS: atom_id res chain seq x y z
N MET A 1 -47.52 13.85 3.03
CA MET A 1 -46.81 12.95 3.94
C MET A 1 -45.56 12.52 3.21
N SER A 2 -44.39 12.99 3.63
CA SER A 2 -43.12 12.61 2.99
C SER A 2 -42.57 11.40 3.73
N GLU A 3 -42.35 10.30 3.03
CA GLU A 3 -41.62 9.15 3.56
C GLU A 3 -40.19 9.55 3.95
N PRO A 4 -39.65 9.06 5.07
CA PRO A 4 -38.26 9.25 5.40
C PRO A 4 -37.42 8.35 4.49
N THR A 5 -36.63 8.96 3.60
CA THR A 5 -35.59 8.28 2.83
C THR A 5 -34.63 7.59 3.81
N ALA A 6 -34.58 6.26 3.77
CA ALA A 6 -33.62 5.48 4.53
C ALA A 6 -32.18 5.92 4.18
N PRO A 7 -31.24 5.95 5.15
CA PRO A 7 -29.84 6.23 4.85
C PRO A 7 -29.31 5.16 3.88
N PRO A 8 -28.41 5.52 2.94
CA PRO A 8 -27.83 4.54 2.03
C PRO A 8 -27.08 3.46 2.83
N GLU A 9 -27.64 2.25 2.85
CA GLU A 9 -26.94 1.06 3.30
C GLU A 9 -25.77 0.77 2.36
N GLY A 10 -24.56 0.68 2.91
CA GLY A 10 -23.40 0.17 2.18
C GLY A 10 -22.18 1.08 2.14
N THR A 11 -21.69 1.55 3.29
CA THR A 11 -20.23 1.70 3.42
C THR A 11 -19.64 0.30 3.52
N GLY A 12 -19.54 -0.40 2.39
CA GLY A 12 -18.83 -1.66 2.30
C GLY A 12 -17.42 -1.47 2.84
N ALA A 13 -16.95 -2.41 3.66
CA ALA A 13 -15.59 -2.39 4.17
C ALA A 13 -14.61 -2.17 3.00
N PRO A 14 -13.55 -1.35 3.19
CA PRO A 14 -12.58 -1.13 2.12
C PRO A 14 -12.06 -2.49 1.65
N ARG A 15 -12.06 -2.71 0.33
CA ARG A 15 -11.50 -3.92 -0.27
C ARG A 15 -10.13 -4.23 0.35
N PRO A 16 -9.84 -5.50 0.66
CA PRO A 16 -8.56 -5.88 1.25
C PRO A 16 -7.40 -5.50 0.32
N ILE A 17 -6.22 -5.34 0.92
CA ILE A 17 -4.97 -5.23 0.16
C ILE A 17 -4.36 -6.64 0.05
N HIS A 18 -3.57 -6.88 -0.99
CA HIS A 18 -2.80 -8.11 -1.13
C HIS A 18 -1.94 -8.40 0.13
N PRO A 19 -1.95 -9.64 0.68
CA PRO A 19 -1.27 -9.96 1.94
C PRO A 19 0.25 -9.70 1.91
N ASP A 20 0.90 -9.94 0.78
CA ASP A 20 2.34 -9.75 0.64
C ASP A 20 2.79 -8.30 0.38
N ILE A 21 1.86 -7.35 0.21
CA ILE A 21 2.26 -5.98 -0.19
C ILE A 21 3.14 -5.31 0.86
N ASP A 22 2.87 -5.55 2.14
CA ASP A 22 3.58 -4.95 3.26
C ASP A 22 5.01 -5.52 3.34
N TRP A 23 5.15 -6.82 3.07
CA TRP A 23 6.45 -7.47 3.00
C TRP A 23 7.29 -6.93 1.83
N GLN A 24 6.70 -6.79 0.64
CA GLN A 24 7.37 -6.21 -0.53
C GLN A 24 7.82 -4.77 -0.27
N ALA A 25 6.93 -3.94 0.28
CA ALA A 25 7.24 -2.55 0.62
C ALA A 25 8.33 -2.45 1.69
N GLN A 26 8.34 -3.35 2.68
CA GLN A 26 9.39 -3.42 3.69
C GLN A 26 10.76 -3.76 3.08
N LEU A 27 10.85 -4.72 2.16
CA LEU A 27 12.09 -5.07 1.47
C LEU A 27 12.64 -3.90 0.64
N LEU A 28 11.76 -3.22 -0.09
CA LEU A 28 12.11 -2.05 -0.90
C LEU A 28 12.55 -0.88 -0.03
N ALA A 29 11.87 -0.62 1.08
CA ALA A 29 12.30 0.35 2.09
C ALA A 29 13.72 0.06 2.60
N ASP A 30 14.05 -1.21 2.85
CA ASP A 30 15.40 -1.61 3.27
C ASP A 30 16.45 -1.35 2.17
N LYS A 31 16.14 -1.63 0.90
CA LYS A 31 17.02 -1.30 -0.24
C LYS A 31 17.26 0.21 -0.34
N VAL A 32 16.21 1.03 -0.18
CA VAL A 32 16.30 2.50 -0.21
C VAL A 32 17.14 3.02 0.95
N LEU A 33 16.89 2.58 2.19
CA LEU A 33 17.67 3.00 3.36
C LEU A 33 19.15 2.62 3.27
N ARG A 34 19.46 1.48 2.63
CA ARG A 34 20.85 1.05 2.36
C ARG A 34 21.46 1.72 1.13
N ARG A 35 20.75 2.64 0.46
CA ARG A 35 21.15 3.33 -0.76
C ARG A 35 21.47 2.39 -1.93
N VAL A 36 20.86 1.21 -1.95
CA VAL A 36 20.99 0.23 -3.03
C VAL A 36 20.11 0.63 -4.23
N MET A 37 19.00 1.33 -3.98
CA MET A 37 18.10 1.83 -5.02
C MET A 37 17.52 3.19 -4.62
N SER A 38 17.04 3.98 -5.58
CA SER A 38 16.32 5.22 -5.30
C SER A 38 14.89 4.95 -4.82
N LEU A 39 14.28 5.92 -4.13
CA LEU A 39 12.86 5.83 -3.77
C LEU A 39 11.94 5.76 -5.01
N ALA A 40 12.33 6.41 -6.10
CA ALA A 40 11.56 6.40 -7.34
C ALA A 40 11.57 4.99 -7.97
N ASP A 41 12.74 4.35 -8.04
CA ASP A 41 12.87 2.98 -8.56
C ASP A 41 12.12 1.98 -7.68
N ALA A 42 12.19 2.15 -6.36
CA ALA A 42 11.46 1.32 -5.41
C ALA A 42 9.94 1.42 -5.59
N ALA A 43 9.42 2.64 -5.76
CA ALA A 43 8.00 2.85 -6.03
C ALA A 43 7.57 2.25 -7.37
N ALA A 44 8.41 2.34 -8.40
CA ALA A 44 8.17 1.71 -9.69
C ALA A 44 8.16 0.18 -9.60
N GLU A 45 9.12 -0.43 -8.88
CA GLU A 45 9.20 -1.88 -8.65
C GLU A 45 7.94 -2.39 -7.91
N LEU A 46 7.51 -1.70 -6.86
CA LEU A 46 6.29 -2.06 -6.12
C LEU A 46 5.03 -1.86 -6.96
N SER A 47 4.98 -0.81 -7.79
CA SER A 47 3.84 -0.58 -8.69
C SER A 47 3.72 -1.67 -9.75
N ALA A 48 4.84 -2.12 -10.33
CA ALA A 48 4.87 -3.20 -11.30
C ALA A 48 4.44 -4.52 -10.66
N TRP A 49 5.02 -4.85 -9.49
CA TRP A 49 4.64 -6.02 -8.73
C TRP A 49 3.15 -6.01 -8.36
N GLN A 50 2.62 -4.88 -7.92
CA GLN A 50 1.19 -4.75 -7.59
C GLN A 50 0.32 -4.95 -8.83
N ALA A 51 0.71 -4.43 -9.99
CA ALA A 51 -0.06 -4.62 -11.23
C ALA A 51 -0.12 -6.11 -11.62
N GLU A 52 0.98 -6.85 -11.44
CA GLU A 52 1.02 -8.30 -11.65
C GLU A 52 0.17 -9.05 -10.61
N ALA A 53 0.27 -8.67 -9.34
CA ALA A 53 -0.49 -9.29 -8.25
C ALA A 53 -2.00 -9.04 -8.36
N LEU A 54 -2.42 -7.88 -8.89
CA LEU A 54 -3.83 -7.56 -9.13
C LEU A 54 -4.37 -8.17 -10.43
N ALA A 55 -3.52 -8.72 -11.30
CA ALA A 55 -3.96 -9.29 -12.56
C ALA A 55 -4.87 -10.52 -12.32
N GLY A 56 -6.16 -10.36 -12.57
CA GLY A 56 -7.17 -11.40 -12.35
C GLY A 56 -7.75 -11.47 -10.94
N HIS A 57 -7.48 -10.47 -10.08
CA HIS A 57 -7.95 -10.41 -8.70
C HIS A 57 -8.70 -9.08 -8.42
N ASP A 58 -10.02 -9.07 -8.64
CA ASP A 58 -10.86 -7.88 -8.44
C ASP A 58 -11.14 -7.56 -6.96
N ASP A 59 -10.92 -8.53 -6.07
CA ASP A 59 -11.14 -8.40 -4.63
C ASP A 59 -10.09 -7.53 -3.96
N TRP A 60 -8.92 -7.38 -4.57
CA TRP A 60 -7.81 -6.63 -4.01
C TRP A 60 -7.79 -5.19 -4.51
N ARG A 61 -7.50 -4.26 -3.61
CA ARG A 61 -7.31 -2.84 -3.97
C ARG A 61 -5.84 -2.51 -4.15
N ALA A 62 -5.58 -1.56 -5.05
CA ALA A 62 -4.29 -0.90 -5.16
C ALA A 62 -4.01 0.01 -3.96
N VAL A 63 -2.72 0.17 -3.65
CA VAL A 63 -2.18 1.16 -2.71
C VAL A 63 -1.26 2.14 -3.43
N GLU A 64 -0.99 3.27 -2.77
CA GLU A 64 0.04 4.21 -3.19
C GLU A 64 1.42 3.63 -2.78
N PRO A 65 2.29 3.24 -3.74
CA PRO A 65 3.53 2.53 -3.43
C PRO A 65 4.55 3.37 -2.65
N ARG A 66 4.69 4.66 -2.99
CA ARG A 66 5.69 5.56 -2.42
C ARG A 66 5.40 5.84 -0.95
N ALA A 67 4.16 6.11 -0.60
CA ALA A 67 3.65 6.34 0.74
C ALA A 67 3.88 5.10 1.60
N LEU A 68 3.56 3.91 1.10
CA LEU A 68 3.79 2.67 1.84
C LEU A 68 5.28 2.45 2.13
N ILE A 69 6.14 2.60 1.12
CA ILE A 69 7.60 2.49 1.28
C ILE A 69 8.11 3.54 2.29
N VAL A 70 7.70 4.80 2.17
CA VAL A 70 8.08 5.88 3.10
C VAL A 70 7.62 5.56 4.53
N THR A 71 6.40 5.05 4.71
CA THR A 71 5.91 4.64 6.04
C THR A 71 6.80 3.58 6.67
N HIS A 72 7.21 2.54 5.92
CA HIS A 72 8.16 1.55 6.43
C HIS A 72 9.54 2.14 6.73
N MET A 73 10.03 3.07 5.90
CA MET A 73 11.28 3.79 6.16
C MET A 73 11.20 4.59 7.46
N MET A 74 10.13 5.37 7.63
CA MET A 74 9.91 6.20 8.83
C MET A 74 9.79 5.32 10.08
N ASN A 75 9.02 4.24 10.04
CA ASN A 75 8.89 3.31 11.17
C ASN A 75 10.25 2.72 11.58
N LYS A 76 11.10 2.36 10.62
CA LYS A 76 12.45 1.85 10.88
C LYS A 76 13.37 2.91 11.47
N LEU A 77 13.27 4.16 11.01
CA LEU A 77 14.05 5.27 11.54
C LEU A 77 13.65 5.59 12.99
N LEU A 78 12.34 5.69 13.24
CA LEU A 78 11.79 5.90 14.59
C LEU A 78 12.18 4.76 15.54
N ALA A 79 12.13 3.51 15.09
CA ALA A 79 12.55 2.35 15.89
C ALA A 79 14.05 2.37 16.26
N ARG A 80 14.87 3.13 15.54
CA ARG A 80 16.31 3.34 15.81
C ARG A 80 16.59 4.62 16.61
N GLY A 81 15.55 5.42 16.92
CA GLY A 81 15.69 6.68 17.65
C GLY A 81 16.15 7.87 16.81
N TYR A 82 15.95 7.81 15.49
CA TYR A 82 16.13 8.99 14.62
C TYR A 82 14.91 9.92 14.66
#